data_AF-A0A5C4SI88-F1
#
_entry.id   AF-A0A5C4SI88-F1
#
_cell.length_a   1.000
_cell.length_b   1.000
_cell.length_c   1.000
_cell.angle_alpha   90.00
_cell.angle_beta   90.00
_cell.angle_gamma   90.00
#
_symmetry.space_group_name_H-M   'P 1'
#
loop_
_entity.id
_entity.type
_entity.pdbx_description
1 polymer ?
#
loop_
_entity_poly.entity_id
_entity_poly.type
_entity_poly.pdbx_seq_one_letter_code
_entity_poly.pdbx_strand_id
1 'polypeptide(L)' 'MLNDKQSLLLTGLMVGGIFVFGILDILDNFMVLTALTIMFFTIIINMFSFLKKSKDIPKEENQDK' A
#
# COMPACT_ATOMS: atom_id res chain seq x y z
N MET A 1 8.54 4.45 -5.90
CA MET A 1 7.35 4.81 -6.70
C MET A 1 6.75 3.52 -7.21
N LEU A 2 5.86 2.91 -6.43
CA LEU A 2 5.17 1.70 -6.88
C LEU A 2 4.25 2.08 -8.04
N ASN A 3 4.31 1.31 -9.12
CA ASN A 3 3.43 1.51 -10.28
C ASN A 3 1.99 1.23 -9.85
N ASP A 4 1.00 1.90 -10.43
CA ASP A 4 -0.42 1.80 -10.05
C ASP A 4 -0.89 0.33 -9.95
N LYS A 5 -0.42 -0.51 -10.88
CA LYS A 5 -0.70 -1.95 -10.91
C LYS A 5 -0.07 -2.72 -9.74
N GLN A 6 1.15 -2.35 -9.34
CA GLN A 6 1.84 -2.97 -8.21
C GLN A 6 1.19 -2.58 -6.89
N SER A 7 0.82 -1.31 -6.73
CA SER A 7 0.12 -0.84 -5.54
C SER A 7 -1.27 -1.50 -5.40
N LEU A 8 -1.99 -1.68 -6.52
CA LEU A 8 -3.25 -2.41 -6.58
C LEU A 8 -3.08 -3.88 -6.20
N LEU A 9 -2.09 -4.57 -6.78
CA LEU A 9 -1.79 -5.97 -6.47
C LEU A 9 -1.40 -6.14 -5.00
N LEU A 10 -0.56 -5.26 -4.47
CA LEU A 10 -0.07 -5.30 -3.09
C LEU A 10 -1.21 -5.05 -2.08
N THR A 11 -2.14 -4.16 -2.43
CA THR A 11 -3.34 -3.89 -1.64
C THR A 11 -4.30 -5.07 -1.66
N GLY A 12 -4.53 -5.67 -2.83
CA GLY A 12 -5.35 -6.88 -2.96
C GLY A 12 -4.77 -8.07 -2.20
N LEU A 13 -3.44 -8.26 -2.29
CA LEU A 13 -2.73 -9.30 -1.54
C LEU A 13 -2.81 -9.08 -0.04
N MET A 14 -2.79 -7.82 0.42
CA MET A 14 -3.00 -7.50 1.84
C MET A 14 -4.39 -7.86 2.34
N VAL A 15 -5.42 -7.48 1.60
CA VAL A 15 -6.81 -7.81 1.97
C VAL A 15 -7.01 -9.32 1.95
N GLY A 16 -6.54 -10.01 0.92
CA GLY A 16 -6.58 -11.47 0.82
C GLY A 16 -5.78 -12.15 1.92
N GLY A 17 -4.60 -11.62 2.26
CA GLY A 17 -3.76 -12.10 3.35
C GLY A 17 -4.46 -11.98 4.70
N ILE A 18 -4.95 -10.80 5.06
CA ILE A 18 -5.72 -10.58 6.31
C ILE A 18 -6.90 -11.53 6.38
N PHE A 19 -7.61 -11.75 5.27
CA PHE A 19 -8.76 -12.65 5.21
C PHE A 19 -8.37 -14.10 5.48
N VAL A 20 -7.32 -14.62 4.82
CA VAL A 20 -6.84 -15.98 5.04
C VAL A 20 -6.27 -16.16 6.45
N PHE A 21 -5.47 -15.21 6.94
CA PHE A 21 -4.92 -15.24 8.30
C PHE A 21 -6.02 -15.15 9.37
N GLY A 22 -7.09 -14.40 9.11
CA GLY A 22 -8.26 -14.33 9.97
C GLY A 22 -9.07 -15.63 10.00
N ILE A 23 -9.22 -16.31 8.86
CA ILE A 23 -9.88 -17.62 8.79
C ILE A 23 -9.05 -18.71 9.48
N LEU A 24 -7.73 -18.67 9.32
CA LEU A 24 -6.81 -19.61 9.97
C LEU A 24 -6.61 -19.33 11.47
N ASP A 25 -7.21 -18.27 12.01
CA ASP A 25 -7.09 -17.82 13.40
C ASP A 25 -5.63 -17.56 13.85
N ILE A 26 -4.73 -17.37 12.87
CA ILE A 26 -3.31 -17.02 13.10
C ILE A 26 -3.17 -15.52 13.33
N LEU A 27 -4.19 -14.75 12.95
CA LEU A 27 -4.23 -13.30 13.07
C LEU A 27 -4.22 -12.83 14.54
N ASP A 28 -4.65 -13.68 15.48
CA ASP A 28 -4.67 -13.37 16.92
C ASP A 28 -3.27 -13.48 17.57
N ASN A 29 -2.29 -14.02 16.83
CA ASN A 29 -0.90 -13.97 17.27
C ASN A 29 -0.37 -12.53 17.18
N PHE A 30 0.02 -11.97 18.33
CA PHE A 30 0.57 -10.61 18.44
C PHE A 30 1.71 -10.34 17.45
N MET A 31 2.58 -11.32 17.21
CA MET A 31 3.69 -11.17 16.26
C MET A 31 3.20 -11.05 14.82
N VAL A 32 2.23 -11.86 14.41
CA VAL A 32 1.65 -11.83 13.04
C VAL A 32 0.84 -10.56 12.85
N LEU A 33 0.00 -10.20 13.83
CA LEU A 33 -0.80 -8.98 13.82
C LEU A 33 0.09 -7.74 13.67
N THR A 34 1.21 -7.69 14.40
CA THR A 34 2.15 -6.57 14.34
C THR A 34 2.85 -6.47 12.98
N ALA A 35 3.34 -7.60 12.45
CA ALA A 35 3.98 -7.63 11.14
C ALA A 35 3.03 -7.18 10.02
N LEU A 36 1.78 -7.65 10.06
CA LEU A 36 0.74 -7.28 9.11
C LEU A 36 0.38 -5.80 9.22
N THR A 37 0.29 -5.28 10.44
CA THR A 37 0.03 -3.85 10.70
C THR A 37 1.15 -2.99 10.11
N ILE A 38 2.43 -3.34 10.31
CA ILE A 38 3.57 -2.60 9.75
C ILE A 38 3.53 -2.61 8.20
N MET A 39 3.22 -3.77 7.61
CA MET A 39 3.06 -3.90 6.17
C MET A 39 1.93 -2.99 5.66
N PHE A 40 0.83 -2.90 6.41
CA PHE A 40 -0.32 -2.07 6.05
C PHE A 40 0.05 -0.60 6.06
N PHE A 41 0.70 -0.13 7.13
CA PHE A 41 1.19 1.24 7.21
C PHE A 41 2.15 1.58 6.09
N THR A 42 3.04 0.65 5.70
CA THR A 42 3.97 0.86 4.59
C THR A 42 3.24 1.15 3.27
N ILE A 43 2.15 0.43 2.99
CA ILE A 43 1.32 0.63 1.79
C ILE A 43 0.57 1.95 1.88
N ILE A 44 -0.05 2.26 3.03
CA ILE A 44 -0.75 3.52 3.28
C ILE A 44 0.19 4.71 3.10
N ILE A 45 1.40 4.66 3.67
CA ILE A 45 2.42 5.70 3.55
C ILE A 45 2.81 5.88 2.08
N ASN A 46 3.09 4.79 1.35
CA ASN A 46 3.41 4.87 -0.07
C ASN A 46 2.26 5.46 -0.90
N MET A 47 1.01 5.11 -0.59
CA MET A 47 -0.18 5.68 -1.24
C MET A 47 -0.35 7.18 -0.92
N PHE A 48 -0.12 7.57 0.34
CA PHE A 48 -0.24 8.96 0.78
C PHE A 48 0.88 9.84 0.21
N SER A 49 2.11 9.32 0.09
CA SER A 49 3.22 10.01 -0.58
C SER A 49 2.91 10.29 -2.06
N PHE A 50 2.25 9.36 -2.75
CA PHE A 50 1.79 9.58 -4.12
C PHE A 50 0.67 10.63 -4.18
N LEU A 51 -0.30 10.55 -3.28
CA LEU A 51 -1.42 11.49 -3.21
C LEU A 51 -0.97 12.93 -2.90
N LYS A 52 0.03 13.08 -2.02
CA LYS A 52 0.61 14.39 -1.68
C LYS A 52 1.39 14.97 -2.88
N LYS A 53 2.11 14.14 -3.63
CA LYS A 53 2.80 14.55 -4.87
C LYS A 53 1.82 15.09 -5.93
N SER A 54 0.59 14.58 -5.98
CA SER A 54 -0.45 15.12 -6.89
C SER A 54 -1.01 16.47 -6.47
N LYS A 55 -0.77 16.94 -5.24
CA LYS A 55 -1.33 18.20 -4.72
C LYS A 55 -0.39 19.40 -4.87
N ASP A 56 0.90 19.15 -5.13
CA ASP A 56 1.94 20.18 -5.24
C ASP A 56 2.54 20.30 -6.66
N ILE A 57 1.80 19.94 -7.71
CA ILE A 57 2.24 20.15 -9.11
C ILE A 57 1.33 21.17 -9.80
N PRO A 58 1.78 22.43 -9.98
CA PRO A 58 1.36 23.20 -11.13
C PRO A 58 1.77 22.44 -12.39
N LYS A 59 0.85 22.29 -13.33
CA LYS A 59 1.10 21.76 -14.67
C LYS A 59 2.29 22.51 -15.29
N GLU A 60 3.37 21.83 -15.64
CA GLU A 60 4.16 22.00 -16.87
C GLU A 60 5.48 21.22 -16.77
N GLU A 61 5.63 20.21 -17.64
CA GLU A 61 6.80 20.17 -18.54
C GLU A 61 6.41 19.28 -19.73
N ASN A 62 5.82 19.90 -20.76
CA ASN A 62 6.24 19.57 -22.12
C ASN A 62 7.57 20.30 -22.33
N GLN A 63 8.62 19.62 -22.77
CA GLN A 63 9.55 20.02 -23.86
C GLN A 63 10.45 18.78 -24.17
N ASP A 64 10.27 18.15 -25.34
CA ASP A 64 11.00 18.37 -26.62
C ASP A 64 12.27 17.48 -26.67
N LYS A 65 12.35 16.42 -27.48
CA LYS A 65 12.19 16.32 -28.95
C LYS A 65 11.68 14.96 -29.42
#